data_AF-A0A838TSN9-F1
#
_entry.id   AF-A0A838TSN9-F1
#
_cell.length_a   1.000
_cell.length_b   1.000
_cell.length_c   1.000
_cell.angle_alpha   90.00
_cell.angle_beta   90.00
_cell.angle_gamma   90.00
#
_symmetry.space_group_name_H-M   'P 1'
#
loop_
_entity.id
_entity.type
_entity.pdbx_description
1 polymer ?
#
loop_
_entity_poly.entity_id
_entity_poly.type
_entity_poly.pdbx_seq_one_letter_code
_entity_poly.pdbx_strand_id
1 'polypeptide(L)'
;MKTSSTIDYIDRQLEEKSGNALIEDISITRRNIVVFETMIKPLLPIFNDLEKGKYPQLNGTMTDYWSNLLDHVQKIWERLEDNKELIAGISSSNESILSNRNNELVKFLTVITSIAFPFVIVNNLYSMNVNGLPYAEQPWIVAALFFMIFCGGVGIIAYFKYKDWL
;
A
#
# COMPACT_ATOMS: atom_id res chain seq x y z
N MET A 1 -10.77 0.83 -24.54
CA MET A 1 -9.73 1.88 -24.69
C MET A 1 -9.70 2.89 -23.54
N LYS A 2 -10.81 3.13 -22.82
CA LYS A 2 -10.82 3.95 -21.58
C LYS A 2 -10.18 3.29 -20.34
N THR A 3 -10.08 1.97 -20.30
CA THR A 3 -9.57 1.23 -19.12
C THR A 3 -8.05 1.32 -18.97
N SER A 4 -7.29 1.25 -20.08
CA SER A 4 -5.82 1.39 -20.05
C SER A 4 -5.40 2.79 -19.55
N SER A 5 -6.09 3.84 -19.99
CA SER A 5 -5.80 5.21 -19.55
C SER A 5 -6.12 5.45 -18.07
N THR A 6 -7.08 4.70 -17.51
CA THR A 6 -7.40 4.79 -16.08
C THR A 6 -6.31 4.09 -15.24
N ILE A 7 -5.75 2.99 -15.73
CA ILE A 7 -4.65 2.28 -15.06
C ILE A 7 -3.39 3.17 -15.02
N ASP A 8 -3.00 3.78 -16.15
CA ASP A 8 -1.84 4.69 -16.21
C ASP A 8 -2.03 5.97 -15.37
N TYR A 9 -3.28 6.37 -15.13
CA TYR A 9 -3.63 7.48 -14.26
C TYR A 9 -3.52 7.10 -12.78
N ILE A 10 -3.99 5.91 -12.40
CA ILE A 10 -3.86 5.38 -11.04
C ILE A 10 -2.38 5.16 -10.71
N ASP A 11 -1.59 4.68 -11.66
CA ASP A 11 -0.14 4.46 -11.49
C ASP A 11 0.61 5.77 -11.23
N ARG A 12 0.31 6.84 -11.98
CA ARG A 12 0.87 8.17 -11.73
C ARG A 12 0.39 8.79 -10.40
N GLN A 13 -0.84 8.52 -9.99
CA GLN A 13 -1.36 9.04 -8.73
C GLN A 13 -0.80 8.32 -7.50
N LEU A 14 -0.24 7.10 -7.63
CA LEU A 14 0.52 6.43 -6.56
C LEU A 14 1.69 7.28 -6.07
N GLU A 15 2.26 8.10 -6.95
CA GLU A 15 3.35 9.00 -6.60
C GLU A 15 2.88 10.31 -5.94
N GLU A 16 1.66 10.80 -6.23
CA GLU A 16 1.24 12.18 -5.90
C GLU A 16 0.17 12.35 -4.80
N LYS A 17 -0.72 11.37 -4.51
CA LYS A 17 -1.90 11.63 -3.64
C LYS A 17 -2.07 10.72 -2.42
N SER A 18 -2.59 11.32 -1.35
CA SER A 18 -2.93 10.71 -0.05
C SER A 18 -3.78 9.45 -0.18
N GLY A 19 -3.41 8.40 0.55
CA GLY A 19 -3.87 7.02 0.34
C GLY A 19 -5.38 6.74 0.29
N ASN A 20 -6.25 7.60 0.84
CA ASN A 20 -7.69 7.33 0.86
C ASN A 20 -8.36 7.44 -0.51
N ALA A 21 -8.03 8.47 -1.31
CA ALA A 21 -8.62 8.64 -2.65
C ALA A 21 -8.15 7.53 -3.61
N LEU A 22 -6.90 7.08 -3.43
CA LEU A 22 -6.30 6.02 -4.23
C LEU A 22 -6.92 4.64 -3.96
N ILE A 23 -7.21 4.34 -2.69
CA ILE A 23 -7.90 3.11 -2.29
C ILE A 23 -9.31 3.07 -2.88
N GLU A 24 -10.03 4.20 -2.88
CA GLU A 24 -11.36 4.31 -3.47
C GLU A 24 -11.33 4.03 -4.98
N ASP A 25 -10.40 4.66 -5.72
CA ASP A 25 -10.23 4.47 -7.15
C ASP A 25 -9.87 3.02 -7.51
N ILE A 26 -8.97 2.38 -6.74
CA ILE A 26 -8.61 0.96 -6.90
C ILE A 26 -9.84 0.07 -6.67
N SER A 27 -10.61 0.33 -5.63
CA SER A 27 -11.79 -0.46 -5.27
C SER A 27 -12.90 -0.36 -6.33
N ILE A 28 -13.20 0.85 -6.79
CA ILE A 28 -14.18 1.10 -7.86
C ILE A 28 -13.74 0.40 -9.16
N THR A 29 -12.46 0.52 -9.52
CA THR A 29 -11.92 -0.09 -10.73
C THR A 29 -12.00 -1.62 -10.67
N ARG A 30 -11.58 -2.22 -9.55
CA ARG A 30 -11.69 -3.67 -9.32
C ARG A 30 -13.14 -4.14 -9.44
N ARG A 31 -14.08 -3.42 -8.83
CA ARG A 31 -15.52 -3.75 -8.90
C ARG A 31 -16.02 -3.70 -10.34
N ASN A 32 -15.67 -2.68 -11.10
CA ASN A 32 -16.07 -2.55 -12.50
C ASN A 32 -15.54 -3.71 -13.35
N ILE A 33 -14.29 -4.11 -13.17
CA ILE A 33 -13.70 -5.27 -13.88
C ILE A 33 -14.50 -6.55 -13.60
N VAL A 34 -14.80 -6.84 -12.33
CA VAL A 34 -15.59 -8.03 -11.94
C VAL A 34 -16.99 -8.00 -12.53
N VAL A 35 -17.62 -6.82 -12.58
CA VAL A 35 -18.95 -6.65 -13.19
C VAL A 35 -18.89 -6.94 -14.70
N PHE A 36 -17.90 -6.41 -15.43
CA PHE A 36 -17.71 -6.71 -16.85
C PHE A 36 -17.41 -8.19 -17.10
N GLU A 37 -16.57 -8.81 -16.28
CA GLU A 37 -16.26 -10.23 -16.33
C GLU A 37 -17.56 -11.05 -16.20
N THR A 38 -18.38 -10.74 -15.20
CA THR A 38 -19.66 -11.43 -14.96
C THR A 38 -20.65 -11.28 -16.12
N MET A 39 -20.63 -10.14 -16.84
CA MET A 39 -21.48 -9.91 -18.01
C MET A 39 -20.96 -10.62 -19.27
N ILE A 40 -19.65 -10.66 -19.49
CA ILE A 40 -19.05 -11.16 -20.74
C ILE A 40 -18.87 -12.68 -20.73
N LYS A 41 -18.54 -13.28 -19.58
CA LYS A 41 -18.36 -14.72 -19.43
C LYS A 41 -19.51 -15.56 -20.01
N PRO A 42 -20.81 -15.26 -19.74
CA PRO A 42 -21.90 -16.04 -20.31
C PRO A 42 -22.10 -15.84 -21.82
N LEU A 43 -21.54 -14.79 -22.43
CA LEU A 43 -21.65 -14.54 -23.87
C LEU A 43 -20.75 -15.48 -24.68
N LEU A 44 -19.58 -15.85 -24.16
CA LEU A 44 -18.63 -16.75 -24.82
C LEU A 44 -19.24 -18.08 -25.30
N PRO A 45 -19.95 -18.87 -24.45
CA PRO A 45 -20.56 -20.11 -24.90
C PRO A 45 -21.71 -19.87 -25.90
N ILE A 46 -22.42 -18.74 -25.81
CA ILE A 46 -23.50 -18.38 -26.75
C ILE A 46 -22.93 -18.12 -28.14
N PHE A 47 -21.85 -17.33 -28.24
CA PHE A 47 -21.19 -17.05 -29.52
C PHE A 47 -20.51 -18.31 -30.09
N ASN A 48 -19.96 -19.18 -29.24
CA ASN A 48 -19.42 -20.48 -29.65
C ASN A 48 -20.51 -21.41 -30.21
N ASP A 49 -21.69 -21.42 -29.61
CA ASP A 49 -22.85 -22.18 -30.11
C ASP A 49 -23.36 -21.63 -31.45
N LEU A 50 -23.34 -20.31 -31.63
CA LEU A 50 -23.70 -19.64 -32.89
C LEU A 50 -22.70 -20.00 -34.00
N GLU A 51 -21.40 -19.85 -33.76
CA GLU A 51 -20.35 -20.22 -34.71
C GLU A 51 -20.46 -21.69 -35.16
N LYS A 52 -20.76 -22.60 -34.22
CA LYS A 52 -20.86 -24.05 -34.49
C LYS A 52 -22.08 -24.50 -35.29
N GLY A 53 -22.94 -23.59 -35.75
CA GLY A 53 -24.09 -24.01 -36.54
C GLY A 53 -25.31 -24.42 -35.71
N LYS A 54 -25.30 -24.31 -34.38
CA LYS A 54 -26.31 -24.90 -33.49
C LYS A 54 -27.72 -24.35 -33.69
N TYR A 55 -27.84 -23.15 -34.25
CA TYR A 55 -29.11 -22.51 -34.61
C TYR A 55 -29.19 -22.29 -36.13
N PRO A 56 -29.78 -23.24 -36.89
CA PRO A 56 -29.83 -23.19 -38.35
C PRO A 56 -30.56 -21.95 -38.90
N GLN A 57 -31.54 -21.41 -38.16
CA GLN A 57 -32.27 -20.21 -38.58
C GLN A 57 -31.41 -18.92 -38.54
N LEU A 58 -30.32 -18.93 -37.77
CA LEU A 58 -29.44 -17.77 -37.56
C LEU A 58 -28.12 -17.86 -38.33
N ASN A 59 -27.75 -19.05 -38.81
CA ASN A 59 -26.40 -19.31 -39.33
C ASN A 59 -26.25 -19.22 -40.84
N GLY A 60 -27.32 -19.42 -41.62
CA GLY A 60 -27.40 -19.23 -43.09
C GLY A 60 -26.08 -18.90 -43.79
N THR A 61 -25.81 -17.60 -44.01
CA THR A 61 -24.55 -17.07 -44.60
C THR A 61 -23.70 -16.28 -43.59
N MET A 62 -24.04 -16.34 -42.29
CA MET A 62 -23.48 -15.46 -41.26
C MET A 62 -22.39 -16.11 -40.40
N THR A 63 -22.05 -17.38 -40.64
CA THR A 63 -21.06 -18.14 -39.86
C THR A 63 -19.72 -17.41 -39.69
N ASP A 64 -19.21 -16.79 -40.77
CA ASP A 64 -17.96 -16.02 -40.73
C ASP A 64 -18.06 -14.75 -39.85
N TYR A 65 -19.25 -14.14 -39.79
CA TYR A 65 -19.49 -12.99 -38.91
C TYR A 65 -19.55 -13.41 -37.44
N TRP A 66 -20.15 -14.57 -37.14
CA TRP A 66 -20.20 -15.12 -35.79
C TRP A 66 -18.81 -15.47 -35.26
N SER A 67 -17.95 -16.05 -36.12
CA SER A 67 -16.56 -16.33 -35.79
C SER A 67 -15.78 -15.06 -35.44
N ASN A 68 -15.92 -14.00 -36.26
CA ASN A 68 -15.27 -12.72 -36.00
C ASN A 68 -15.79 -12.04 -34.70
N LEU A 69 -17.10 -12.13 -34.42
CA LEU A 69 -17.65 -11.66 -33.15
C LEU A 69 -17.12 -12.44 -31.95
N LEU A 70 -17.00 -13.77 -32.07
CA LEU A 70 -16.43 -14.62 -31.02
C LEU A 70 -14.99 -14.21 -30.72
N ASP A 71 -14.16 -13.99 -31.74
CA ASP A 71 -12.78 -13.52 -31.59
C ASP A 71 -12.71 -12.18 -30.84
N HIS A 72 -13.63 -11.25 -31.15
CA HIS A 72 -13.68 -9.96 -30.47
C HIS A 72 -14.07 -10.09 -28.99
N VAL A 73 -15.06 -10.94 -28.69
CA VAL A 73 -15.51 -11.20 -27.31
C VAL A 73 -14.40 -11.91 -26.52
N GLN A 74 -13.69 -12.87 -27.12
CA GLN A 74 -12.54 -13.52 -26.51
C GLN A 74 -11.41 -12.54 -26.21
N LYS A 75 -11.04 -11.66 -27.14
CA LYS A 75 -10.05 -10.61 -26.89
C LYS A 75 -10.44 -9.65 -25.78
N ILE A 76 -11.73 -9.33 -25.65
CA ILE A 76 -12.23 -8.49 -24.55
C ILE A 76 -12.12 -9.25 -23.22
N TRP A 77 -12.47 -10.54 -23.22
CA TRP A 77 -12.34 -11.41 -22.05
C TRP A 77 -10.89 -11.49 -21.57
N GLU A 78 -9.94 -11.81 -22.45
CA GLU A 78 -8.51 -11.86 -22.14
C GLU A 78 -8.03 -10.54 -21.53
N ARG A 79 -8.40 -9.41 -22.14
CA ARG A 79 -8.07 -8.09 -21.60
C ARG A 79 -8.66 -7.81 -20.22
N LEU A 80 -9.83 -8.35 -19.90
CA LEU A 80 -10.42 -8.20 -18.56
C LEU A 80 -9.64 -9.02 -17.53
N GLU A 81 -9.20 -10.21 -17.91
CA GLU A 81 -8.33 -11.06 -17.11
C GLU A 81 -7.00 -10.35 -16.82
N ASP A 82 -6.35 -9.79 -17.85
CA ASP A 82 -5.11 -9.01 -17.70
C ASP A 82 -5.31 -7.80 -16.77
N ASN A 83 -6.39 -7.03 -16.98
CA ASN A 83 -6.69 -5.86 -16.14
C ASN A 83 -6.96 -6.25 -14.68
N LYS A 84 -7.54 -7.42 -14.44
CA LYS A 84 -7.79 -7.96 -13.09
C LYS A 84 -6.48 -8.29 -12.37
N GLU A 85 -5.52 -8.87 -13.08
CA GLU A 85 -4.18 -9.13 -12.55
C GLU A 85 -3.44 -7.82 -12.25
N LEU A 86 -3.48 -6.86 -13.18
CA LEU A 86 -2.86 -5.54 -13.00
C LEU A 86 -3.41 -4.79 -11.78
N ILE A 87 -4.75 -4.73 -11.61
CA ILE A 87 -5.33 -4.04 -10.45
C ILE A 87 -5.03 -4.76 -9.13
N ALA A 88 -4.82 -6.07 -9.16
CA ALA A 88 -4.37 -6.82 -7.99
C ALA A 88 -2.91 -6.45 -7.64
N GLY A 89 -2.03 -6.36 -8.63
CA GLY A 89 -0.65 -5.89 -8.45
C GLY A 89 -0.55 -4.46 -7.93
N ILE A 90 -1.38 -3.56 -8.44
CA ILE A 90 -1.45 -2.17 -7.95
C ILE A 90 -1.89 -2.12 -6.49
N SER A 91 -2.92 -2.90 -6.13
CA SER A 91 -3.40 -2.97 -4.74
C SER A 91 -2.33 -3.46 -3.78
N SER A 92 -1.59 -4.52 -4.12
CA SER A 92 -0.53 -5.06 -3.27
C SER A 92 0.68 -4.13 -3.18
N SER A 93 1.00 -3.43 -4.26
CA SER A 93 2.03 -2.37 -4.27
C SER A 93 1.63 -1.22 -3.34
N ASN A 94 0.39 -0.74 -3.42
CA ASN A 94 -0.12 0.31 -2.54
C ASN A 94 -0.11 -0.12 -1.05
N GLU A 95 -0.52 -1.36 -0.76
CA GLU A 95 -0.40 -1.93 0.60
C GLU A 95 1.05 -1.96 1.09
N SER A 96 2.00 -2.30 0.21
CA SER A 96 3.43 -2.31 0.53
C SER A 96 3.97 -0.90 0.81
N ILE A 97 3.57 0.11 0.01
CA ILE A 97 3.93 1.51 0.23
C ILE A 97 3.37 2.02 1.57
N LEU A 98 2.10 1.72 1.87
CA LEU A 98 1.47 2.09 3.13
C LEU A 98 2.15 1.43 4.33
N SER A 99 2.50 0.15 4.21
CA SER A 99 3.24 -0.59 5.23
C SER A 99 4.62 0.03 5.47
N ASN A 100 5.36 0.37 4.41
CA ASN A 100 6.65 1.04 4.53
C ASN A 100 6.55 2.39 5.22
N ARG A 101 5.58 3.24 4.83
CA ARG A 101 5.32 4.52 5.50
C ARG A 101 4.97 4.34 6.97
N ASN A 102 4.14 3.35 7.31
CA ASN A 102 3.80 3.06 8.70
C ASN A 102 5.03 2.59 9.50
N ASN A 103 5.86 1.73 8.92
CA ASN A 103 7.10 1.29 9.54
C ASN A 103 8.05 2.46 9.79
N GLU A 104 8.17 3.40 8.86
CA GLU A 104 8.95 4.63 9.03
C GLU A 104 8.40 5.51 10.17
N LEU A 105 7.08 5.69 10.24
CA LEU A 105 6.45 6.44 11.34
C LEU A 105 6.70 5.78 12.70
N VAL A 106 6.56 4.46 12.80
CA VAL A 106 6.84 3.71 14.03
C VAL A 106 8.33 3.81 14.40
N LYS A 107 9.24 3.72 13.42
CA LYS A 107 10.68 3.93 13.64
C LYS A 107 10.94 5.33 14.21
N PHE A 108 10.35 6.36 13.64
CA PHE A 108 10.49 7.74 14.10
C PHE A 108 10.01 7.92 15.56
N LEU A 109 8.80 7.44 15.87
CA LEU A 109 8.25 7.45 17.23
C LEU A 109 9.13 6.67 18.21
N THR A 110 9.69 5.53 17.78
CA THR A 110 10.60 4.71 18.59
C THR A 110 11.88 5.44 18.94
N VAL A 111 12.49 6.14 17.99
CA VAL A 111 13.71 6.94 18.22
C VAL A 111 13.44 8.05 19.23
N ILE A 112 12.35 8.80 19.06
CA ILE A 112 11.96 9.86 20.01
C ILE A 112 11.73 9.27 21.41
N THR A 113 10.95 8.19 21.50
CA THR A 113 10.63 7.54 22.78
C THR A 113 11.88 7.01 23.47
N SER A 114 12.80 6.38 22.72
CA SER A 114 14.05 5.84 23.25
C SER A 114 14.96 6.92 23.85
N ILE A 115 14.89 8.15 23.36
CA ILE A 115 15.65 9.29 23.89
C ILE A 115 14.88 9.95 25.05
N ALA A 116 13.56 10.12 24.90
CA ALA A 116 12.71 10.80 25.88
C ALA A 116 12.53 10.00 27.17
N PHE A 117 12.39 8.67 27.08
CA PHE A 117 12.12 7.81 28.24
C PHE A 117 13.18 7.91 29.36
N PRO A 118 14.49 7.73 29.09
CA PRO A 118 15.51 7.90 30.13
C PRO A 118 15.55 9.33 30.67
N PHE A 119 15.32 10.33 29.81
CA PHE A 119 15.25 11.74 30.23
C PHE A 119 14.10 11.99 31.22
N VAL A 120 12.90 11.46 30.94
CA VAL A 120 11.72 11.58 31.80
C VAL A 120 11.92 10.89 33.15
N ILE A 121 12.60 9.73 33.18
CA ILE A 121 12.91 9.03 34.44
C ILE A 121 13.84 9.88 35.31
N VAL A 122 14.93 10.40 34.73
CA VAL A 122 15.87 11.25 35.47
C VAL A 122 15.17 12.49 36.01
N ASN A 123 14.38 13.17 35.17
CA ASN A 123 13.64 14.35 35.60
C ASN A 123 12.64 14.05 36.73
N ASN A 124 11.92 12.93 36.65
CA ASN A 124 10.99 12.52 37.72
C ASN A 124 11.73 12.22 39.03
N LEU A 125 12.83 11.47 38.99
CA LEU A 125 13.60 11.13 40.20
C LEU A 125 14.12 12.37 40.93
N TYR A 126 14.62 13.37 40.20
CA TYR A 126 15.13 14.61 40.79
C TYR A 126 14.04 15.63 41.11
N SER A 127 12.85 15.52 40.50
CA SER A 127 11.68 16.34 40.87
C SER A 127 11.04 15.88 42.17
N MET A 128 11.28 14.63 42.60
CA MET A 128 10.82 14.15 43.89
C MET A 128 11.72 14.74 44.99
N ASN A 129 11.12 15.39 46.00
CA ASN A 129 11.84 15.87 47.20
C ASN A 129 12.27 14.69 48.11
N VAL A 130 13.09 13.78 47.58
CA VAL A 130 13.61 12.61 48.32
C VAL A 130 14.88 13.03 49.05
N ASN A 131 14.80 13.19 50.37
CA ASN A 131 15.99 13.38 51.20
C ASN A 131 16.86 12.12 51.16
N GLY A 132 18.17 12.27 50.89
CA GLY A 132 19.15 11.17 50.88
C GLY A 132 19.59 10.69 49.49
N LEU A 133 19.22 11.39 48.41
CA LEU A 133 19.83 11.16 47.09
C LEU A 133 21.33 11.49 47.13
N PRO A 134 22.22 10.53 46.81
CA PRO A 134 23.65 10.81 46.75
C PRO A 134 23.91 11.88 45.69
N TYR A 135 24.67 12.91 46.07
CA TYR A 135 25.08 14.05 45.23
C TYR A 135 24.01 15.09 44.85
N ALA A 136 22.83 15.12 45.48
CA ALA A 136 21.79 16.11 45.19
C ALA A 136 22.18 17.58 45.51
N GLU A 137 23.09 17.79 46.46
CA GLU A 137 23.53 19.14 46.88
C GLU A 137 24.62 19.74 45.98
N GLN A 138 25.16 18.96 45.02
CA GLN A 138 26.28 19.36 44.18
C GLN A 138 25.77 19.95 42.85
N PRO A 139 26.07 21.22 42.51
CA PRO A 139 25.52 21.87 41.31
C PRO A 139 25.98 21.24 39.98
N TRP A 140 27.09 20.48 39.98
CA TRP A 140 27.60 19.82 38.78
C TRP A 140 26.85 18.52 38.42
N ILE A 141 26.05 17.94 39.33
CA ILE A 141 25.27 16.72 39.06
C ILE A 141 24.27 16.92 37.94
N VAL A 142 23.65 18.11 37.88
CA VAL A 142 22.69 18.45 36.83
C VAL A 142 23.40 18.42 35.47
N ALA A 143 24.56 19.07 35.35
CA ALA A 143 25.35 19.06 34.13
C ALA A 143 25.84 17.65 33.73
N ALA A 144 26.26 16.83 34.71
CA ALA A 144 26.69 15.45 34.48
C ALA A 144 25.56 14.55 33.96
N LEU A 145 24.33 14.70 34.48
CA LEU A 145 23.15 13.97 34.01
C LEU A 145 22.77 14.35 32.59
N PHE A 146 22.73 15.65 32.28
CA PHE A 146 22.48 16.12 30.91
C PHE A 146 23.54 15.57 29.94
N PHE A 147 24.80 15.54 30.34
CA PHE A 147 25.88 14.97 29.53
C PHE A 147 25.73 13.46 29.33
N MET A 148 25.37 12.70 30.37
CA MET A 148 25.11 11.26 30.28
C MET A 148 23.93 10.95 29.35
N ILE A 149 22.83 11.71 29.45
CA ILE A 149 21.66 11.57 28.59
C ILE A 149 22.01 11.93 27.14
N PHE A 150 22.78 13.00 26.94
CA PHE A 150 23.24 13.40 25.61
C PHE A 150 24.12 12.33 24.96
N CYS A 151 25.11 11.81 25.68
CA CYS A 151 25.94 10.69 25.20
C CYS A 151 25.12 9.43 24.94
N GLY A 152 24.15 9.10 25.78
CA GLY A 152 23.24 7.96 25.58
C GLY A 152 22.38 8.13 24.32
N GLY A 153 21.82 9.32 24.11
CA GLY A 153 21.05 9.65 22.91
C GLY A 153 21.88 9.57 21.63
N VAL A 154 23.10 10.13 21.64
CA VAL A 154 24.05 10.03 20.52
C VAL A 154 24.45 8.57 20.26
N GLY A 155 24.66 7.77 21.30
CA GLY A 155 24.98 6.34 21.19
C GLY A 155 23.85 5.53 20.54
N ILE A 156 22.59 5.82 20.90
CA ILE A 156 21.41 5.18 20.29
C ILE A 156 21.29 5.58 18.82
N ILE A 157 21.46 6.87 18.48
CA ILE A 157 21.40 7.34 17.09
C ILE A 157 22.52 6.68 16.26
N ALA A 158 23.74 6.60 16.80
CA ALA A 158 24.86 5.92 16.15
C ALA A 158 24.60 4.42 15.93
N TYR A 159 24.01 3.74 16.92
CA TYR A 159 23.60 2.33 16.80
C TYR A 159 22.54 2.12 15.72
N PHE A 160 21.51 2.98 15.67
CA PHE A 160 20.46 2.90 14.65
C PHE A 160 21.00 3.20 13.23
N LYS A 161 21.95 4.14 13.11
CA LYS A 161 22.60 4.46 11.84
C LYS A 161 23.54 3.35 11.35
N TYR A 162 24.23 2.65 12.25
CA TYR A 162 25.08 1.51 11.89
C TYR A 162 24.26 0.30 11.38
N LYS A 163 23.01 0.18 11.81
CA LYS A 163 22.14 -0.94 11.44
C LYS A 163 21.32 -0.70 10.16
N ASP A 164 21.61 0.38 9.42
CA ASP A 164 20.82 0.84 8.25
C ASP A 164 19.31 0.91 8.52
N TRP A 165 18.94 1.16 9.78
CA TRP A 165 17.53 1.27 10.17
C TRP A 165 16.96 2.67 9.94
N LEU A 166 17.85 3.64 9.74
CA LEU A 166 17.63 5.08 9.61
C LEU A 166 18.13 5.58 8.25
#